data_AF-A0A847ITX3-F1
#
_entry.id   AF-A0A847ITX3-F1
#
_cell.length_a   1.000
_cell.length_b   1.000
_cell.length_c   1.000
_cell.angle_alpha   90.00
_cell.angle_beta   90.00
_cell.angle_gamma   90.00
#
_symmetry.space_group_name_H-M   'P 1'
#
loop_
_entity.id
_entity.type
_entity.pdbx_description
1 polymer ?
#
loop_
_entity_poly.entity_id
_entity_poly.type
_entity_poly.pdbx_seq_one_letter_code
_entity_poly.pdbx_strand_id
1 'polypeptide(L)'
;MKNFVKGSLILVILLVSISCQSREIVVKTGIDVLKESNFSCLEGKRVGLITNPTGVDRELRSTIDILFEAPNVNLVALYGPEHGVRGDVHAGDHISTQNDPATGLPVYSLYGSTRKPTPEMLQ
;
A
#
# COMPACT_ATOMS: atom_id res chain seq x y z
N MET A 1 -36.32 41.07 9.65
CA MET A 1 -34.85 40.86 9.80
C MET A 1 -34.43 39.39 9.94
N LYS A 2 -35.20 38.49 10.57
CA LYS A 2 -34.81 37.06 10.73
C LYS A 2 -34.72 36.24 9.42
N ASN A 3 -35.47 36.60 8.38
CA ASN A 3 -35.47 35.87 7.10
C ASN A 3 -34.29 36.23 6.19
N PHE A 4 -33.67 37.39 6.39
CA PHE A 4 -32.54 37.86 5.58
C PHE A 4 -31.24 37.12 5.95
N VAL A 5 -31.07 36.79 7.23
CA VAL A 5 -29.91 36.04 7.74
C VAL A 5 -29.97 34.57 7.32
N LYS A 6 -31.17 33.97 7.25
CA LYS A 6 -31.36 32.57 6.80
C LYS A 6 -31.05 32.38 5.31
N GLY A 7 -31.46 33.33 4.45
CA GLY A 7 -31.14 33.28 3.02
C GLY A 7 -29.64 33.45 2.74
N SER A 8 -28.97 34.31 3.51
CA SER A 8 -27.52 34.54 3.40
C SER A 8 -26.70 33.33 3.85
N LEU A 9 -27.13 32.61 4.90
CA LEU A 9 -26.46 31.40 5.39
C LEU A 9 -26.59 30.21 4.42
N ILE A 10 -27.74 30.06 3.76
CA ILE A 10 -27.97 29.01 2.74
C ILE A 10 -27.09 29.25 1.51
N LEU A 11 -26.91 30.51 1.09
CA LEU A 11 -26.07 30.86 -0.06
C LEU A 11 -24.58 30.60 0.20
N VAL A 12 -24.11 30.80 1.44
CA VAL A 12 -22.71 30.51 1.84
C VAL A 12 -22.43 29.00 1.86
N ILE A 13 -23.37 28.17 2.32
CA ILE A 13 -23.22 26.70 2.31
C ILE A 13 -23.18 26.15 0.87
N LEU A 14 -23.95 26.74 -0.04
CA LEU A 14 -23.94 26.37 -1.46
C LEU A 14 -22.60 26.73 -2.14
N LEU A 15 -21.99 27.87 -1.77
CA LEU A 15 -20.71 28.34 -2.33
C LEU A 15 -19.50 27.53 -1.83
N VAL A 16 -19.53 27.01 -0.59
CA VAL A 16 -18.46 26.16 -0.04
C VAL A 16 -18.41 24.78 -0.72
N SER A 17 -19.53 24.33 -1.30
CA SER A 17 -19.63 23.01 -1.97
C SER A 17 -18.98 22.97 -3.36
N ILE A 18 -18.63 24.12 -3.96
CA ILE A 18 -18.19 24.20 -5.37
C ILE A 18 -16.66 24.09 -5.53
N SER A 19 -15.88 24.19 -4.45
CA SER A 19 -14.41 24.31 -4.58
C SER A 19 -13.60 23.05 -4.19
N CYS A 20 -14.24 21.93 -3.87
CA CYS A 20 -13.52 20.66 -3.73
C CYS A 20 -13.42 19.97 -5.09
N GLN A 21 -12.67 20.55 -6.02
CA GLN A 21 -12.23 19.81 -7.20
C GLN A 21 -11.15 18.83 -6.76
N SER A 22 -11.47 17.53 -6.79
CA SER A 22 -10.44 16.50 -6.73
C SER A 22 -9.49 16.73 -7.90
N ARG A 23 -8.23 17.04 -7.63
CA ARG A 23 -7.20 17.05 -8.68
C ARG A 23 -7.16 15.66 -9.28
N GLU A 24 -7.29 15.56 -10.60
CA GLU A 24 -7.06 14.27 -11.27
C GLU A 24 -5.63 13.81 -10.98
N ILE A 25 -5.49 12.54 -10.63
CA ILE A 25 -4.19 11.91 -10.47
C ILE A 25 -3.60 11.75 -11.86
N VAL A 26 -2.66 12.63 -12.20
CA VAL A 26 -2.07 12.72 -13.55
C VAL A 26 -1.12 11.54 -13.84
N VAL A 27 -0.62 10.86 -12.80
CA VAL A 27 0.41 9.82 -12.92
C VAL A 27 -0.15 8.47 -12.47
N LYS A 28 0.06 7.42 -13.29
CA LYS A 28 -0.16 6.03 -12.87
C LYS A 28 1.11 5.52 -12.20
N THR A 29 0.99 5.02 -10.98
CA THR A 29 2.12 4.40 -10.27
C THR A 29 2.46 3.05 -10.88
N GLY A 30 3.62 2.48 -10.52
CA GLY A 30 4.01 1.15 -11.01
C GLY A 30 2.98 0.06 -10.70
N ILE A 31 2.35 0.09 -9.52
CA ILE A 31 1.32 -0.90 -9.15
C ILE A 31 0.02 -0.72 -9.95
N ASP A 32 -0.36 0.52 -10.26
CA ASP A 32 -1.50 0.79 -11.15
C ASP A 32 -1.27 0.21 -12.55
N VAL A 33 -0.09 0.43 -13.12
CA VAL A 33 0.29 -0.11 -14.43
C VAL A 33 0.35 -1.64 -14.40
N LEU A 34 0.88 -2.22 -13.31
CA LEU A 34 0.97 -3.66 -13.13
C LEU A 34 -0.43 -4.31 -13.07
N LYS A 35 -1.38 -3.71 -12.34
CA LYS A 35 -2.81 -4.10 -12.33
C LYS A 35 -3.42 -4.05 -13.74
N GLU A 36 -3.18 -2.97 -14.50
CA GLU A 36 -3.70 -2.81 -15.86
C GLU A 36 -3.16 -3.88 -16.83
N SER A 37 -1.91 -4.29 -16.65
CA SER A 37 -1.29 -5.39 -17.40
C SER A 37 -1.71 -6.79 -16.93
N ASN A 38 -2.68 -6.86 -16.02
CA ASN A 38 -3.13 -8.08 -15.33
C ASN A 38 -1.95 -8.88 -14.73
N PHE A 39 -0.95 -8.20 -14.16
CA PHE A 39 0.23 -8.83 -13.56
C PHE A 39 1.01 -9.79 -14.48
N SER A 40 0.86 -9.68 -15.80
CA SER A 40 1.39 -10.65 -16.79
C SER A 40 2.88 -10.95 -16.64
N CYS A 41 3.70 -9.97 -16.24
CA CYS A 41 5.13 -10.17 -16.05
C CYS A 41 5.51 -11.02 -14.81
N LEU A 42 4.54 -11.28 -13.92
CA LEU A 42 4.72 -12.08 -12.69
C LEU A 42 4.23 -13.52 -12.83
N GLU A 43 3.53 -13.86 -13.92
CA GLU A 43 2.94 -15.18 -14.10
C GLU A 43 4.01 -16.29 -14.13
N GLY A 44 3.69 -17.40 -13.46
CA GLY A 44 4.58 -18.56 -13.34
C GLY A 44 5.81 -18.32 -12.44
N LYS A 45 5.93 -17.17 -11.77
CA LYS A 45 7.04 -16.86 -10.86
C LYS A 45 6.59 -16.95 -9.41
N ARG A 46 7.52 -17.35 -8.53
CA ARG A 46 7.41 -17.10 -7.09
C ARG A 46 7.83 -15.66 -6.82
N VAL A 47 6.95 -14.86 -6.26
CA VAL A 47 7.15 -13.42 -6.07
C VAL A 47 7.46 -13.12 -4.61
N GLY A 48 8.59 -12.48 -4.37
CA GLY A 48 8.91 -11.84 -3.10
C GLY A 48 8.68 -10.33 -3.21
N LEU A 49 7.96 -9.72 -2.26
CA LEU A 49 7.63 -8.30 -2.29
C LEU A 49 8.42 -7.51 -1.24
N ILE A 50 9.26 -6.58 -1.69
CA ILE A 50 9.85 -5.56 -0.83
C ILE A 50 8.88 -4.38 -0.77
N THR A 51 8.37 -4.05 0.42
CA THR A 51 7.40 -2.96 0.58
C THR A 51 7.35 -2.42 2.00
N ASN A 52 6.58 -1.34 2.18
CA ASN A 52 6.23 -0.72 3.45
C ASN A 52 4.77 -0.18 3.35
N PRO A 53 4.25 0.53 4.36
CA PRO A 53 2.89 1.09 4.30
C PRO A 53 2.61 2.07 3.16
N THR A 54 3.65 2.64 2.53
CA THR A 54 3.47 3.57 1.39
C THR A 54 3.24 2.85 0.06
N GLY A 55 3.48 1.53 0.00
CA GLY A 55 3.26 0.73 -1.19
C GLY A 55 1.78 0.44 -1.42
N VAL A 56 1.03 1.43 -1.88
CA VAL A 56 -0.42 1.35 -2.13
C VAL A 56 -0.79 1.78 -3.56
N ASP A 57 -1.94 1.32 -4.05
CA ASP A 57 -2.53 1.83 -5.30
C ASP A 57 -3.27 3.17 -5.08
N ARG A 58 -3.86 3.71 -6.16
CA ARG A 58 -4.62 4.97 -6.10
C ARG A 58 -5.83 4.92 -5.16
N GLU A 59 -6.34 3.72 -4.88
CA GLU A 59 -7.44 3.46 -3.93
C GLU A 59 -6.93 3.27 -2.49
N LEU A 60 -5.63 3.50 -2.25
CA LEU A 60 -4.93 3.29 -0.98
C LEU A 60 -4.98 1.83 -0.50
N ARG A 61 -5.14 0.87 -1.41
CA ARG A 61 -5.03 -0.56 -1.10
C ARG A 61 -3.57 -0.97 -1.09
N SER A 62 -3.16 -1.77 -0.10
CA SER A 62 -1.78 -2.28 -0.02
C SER A 62 -1.44 -3.15 -1.23
N THR A 63 -0.23 -2.97 -1.76
CA THR A 63 0.35 -3.85 -2.78
C THR A 63 0.45 -5.29 -2.28
N ILE A 64 0.60 -5.50 -0.97
CA ILE A 64 0.59 -6.84 -0.37
C ILE A 64 -0.74 -7.52 -0.67
N ASP A 65 -1.85 -6.86 -0.34
CA ASP A 65 -3.19 -7.43 -0.46
C ASP A 65 -3.57 -7.57 -1.93
N ILE A 66 -3.22 -6.59 -2.77
CA ILE A 66 -3.46 -6.63 -4.23
C ILE A 66 -2.78 -7.84 -4.87
N LEU A 67 -1.50 -8.10 -4.57
CA LEU A 67 -0.76 -9.20 -5.16
C LEU A 67 -1.16 -10.56 -4.55
N PHE A 68 -1.56 -10.59 -3.28
CA PHE A 68 -2.03 -11.81 -2.62
C PHE A 68 -3.39 -12.27 -3.15
N GLU A 69 -4.31 -11.33 -3.42
CA GLU A 69 -5.63 -11.62 -3.96
C GLU A 69 -5.63 -11.93 -5.47
N ALA A 70 -4.55 -11.57 -6.19
CA ALA A 70 -4.45 -11.78 -7.62
C ALA A 70 -4.24 -13.27 -7.96
N PRO A 71 -5.17 -13.95 -8.66
CA PRO A 71 -5.13 -15.40 -8.84
C PRO A 71 -4.00 -15.91 -9.72
N ASN A 72 -3.41 -15.05 -10.56
CA ASN A 72 -2.28 -15.36 -11.44
C ASN A 72 -0.92 -14.98 -10.85
N VAL A 73 -0.88 -14.51 -9.60
CA VAL A 73 0.35 -14.13 -8.88
C VAL A 73 0.57 -15.09 -7.72
N ASN A 74 1.76 -15.68 -7.65
CA ASN A 74 2.17 -16.50 -6.52
C ASN A 74 3.08 -15.70 -5.59
N LEU A 75 2.47 -14.88 -4.72
CA LEU A 75 3.18 -14.12 -3.70
C LEU A 75 3.56 -15.04 -2.53
N VAL A 76 4.86 -15.19 -2.27
CA VAL A 76 5.38 -16.20 -1.31
C VAL A 76 6.10 -15.62 -0.10
N ALA A 77 6.56 -14.37 -0.17
CA ALA A 77 7.34 -13.75 0.90
C ALA A 77 7.24 -12.23 0.87
N LEU A 78 7.34 -11.62 2.04
CA LEU A 78 7.36 -10.17 2.24
C LEU A 78 8.68 -9.73 2.86
N TYR A 79 9.17 -8.56 2.46
CA TYR A 79 10.43 -8.00 2.94
C TYR A 79 10.20 -6.56 3.38
N GLY A 80 10.37 -6.30 4.67
CA GLY A 80 10.14 -4.98 5.28
C GLY A 80 11.45 -4.26 5.56
N PRO A 81 11.54 -2.94 5.31
CA PRO A 81 12.67 -2.11 5.72
C PRO A 81 12.56 -1.79 7.23
N GLU A 82 12.89 -0.56 7.64
CA GLU A 82 13.03 -0.14 9.05
C GLU A 82 11.76 -0.30 9.91
N HIS A 83 10.59 0.05 9.38
CA HIS A 83 9.32 0.02 10.11
C HIS A 83 8.46 -1.21 9.77
N GLY A 84 9.07 -2.23 9.18
CA GLY A 84 8.35 -3.42 8.72
C GLY A 84 7.46 -3.17 7.50
N VAL A 85 6.67 -4.19 7.13
CA VAL A 85 5.83 -4.15 5.93
C VAL A 85 4.46 -3.51 6.17
N ARG A 86 3.91 -3.63 7.39
CA ARG A 86 2.63 -3.01 7.80
C ARG A 86 2.78 -1.78 8.69
N GLY A 87 4.00 -1.38 9.05
CA GLY A 87 4.23 -0.21 9.92
C GLY A 87 3.95 -0.47 11.40
N ASP A 88 3.81 -1.74 11.77
CA ASP A 88 3.45 -2.26 13.08
C ASP A 88 4.66 -2.62 13.95
N VAL A 89 5.88 -2.46 13.43
CA VAL A 89 7.12 -2.70 14.17
C VAL A 89 7.78 -1.39 14.57
N HIS A 90 8.13 -1.26 15.84
CA HIS A 90 8.89 -0.12 16.35
C HIS A 90 10.35 -0.14 15.87
N ALA A 91 10.92 1.06 15.68
CA ALA A 91 12.30 1.23 15.24
C ALA A 91 13.27 0.65 16.28
N GLY A 92 14.10 -0.30 15.86
CA GLY A 92 15.13 -0.92 16.71
C GLY A 92 14.78 -2.30 17.28
N ASP A 93 13.57 -2.79 17.08
CA ASP A 93 13.21 -4.15 17.51
C ASP A 93 13.90 -5.21 16.63
N HIS A 94 14.46 -6.24 17.27
CA HIS A 94 14.94 -7.43 16.57
C HIS A 94 13.75 -8.22 16.02
N ILE A 95 13.37 -7.92 14.77
CA ILE A 95 12.32 -8.66 14.07
C ILE A 95 12.90 -10.03 13.68
N SER A 96 12.68 -11.05 14.51
CA SER A 96 12.71 -12.45 14.05
C SER A 96 11.70 -12.61 12.92
N THR A 97 11.92 -13.53 11.97
CA THR A 97 10.92 -13.84 10.93
C THR A 97 9.53 -14.01 11.54
N GLN A 98 8.58 -13.20 11.09
CA GLN A 98 7.17 -13.27 11.52
C GLN A 98 6.30 -13.58 10.32
N ASN A 99 5.07 -14.02 10.55
CA ASN A 99 4.10 -14.15 9.47
C ASN A 99 3.16 -12.94 9.46
N ASP A 100 2.86 -12.42 8.27
CA ASP A 100 1.85 -11.37 8.11
C ASP A 100 0.48 -11.92 8.50
N PRO A 101 -0.24 -11.31 9.44
CA PRO A 101 -1.47 -11.89 9.99
C PRO A 101 -2.62 -11.97 8.98
N ALA A 102 -2.62 -11.11 7.95
CA ALA A 102 -3.67 -11.09 6.93
C ALA A 102 -3.46 -12.17 5.86
N THR A 103 -2.22 -12.38 5.44
CA THR A 103 -1.88 -13.29 4.33
C THR A 103 -1.27 -14.62 4.78
N GLY A 104 -0.77 -14.70 6.02
CA GLY A 104 -0.02 -15.84 6.53
C GLY A 104 1.41 -15.97 5.97
N LEU A 105 1.84 -15.04 5.12
CA LEU A 105 3.14 -15.11 4.43
C LEU A 105 4.31 -14.78 5.37
N PRO A 106 5.48 -15.40 5.19
CA PRO A 106 6.67 -15.03 5.94
C PRO A 106 7.10 -13.59 5.62
N VAL A 107 7.48 -12.86 6.66
CA VAL A 107 7.97 -11.48 6.64
C VAL A 107 9.41 -11.47 7.14
N TYR A 108 10.31 -11.01 6.27
CA TYR A 108 11.73 -10.84 6.56
C TYR A 108 12.05 -9.36 6.80
N SER A 109 12.83 -9.06 7.83
CA SER A 109 13.38 -7.72 8.02
C SER A 109 14.63 -7.52 7.18
N LEU A 110 14.64 -6.43 6.42
CA LEU A 110 15.80 -5.91 5.69
C LEU A 110 16.43 -4.71 6.41
N TYR A 111 16.35 -4.67 7.74
CA TYR A 111 16.90 -3.62 8.58
C TYR A 111 17.87 -4.14 9.65
N GLY A 112 18.62 -3.25 10.27
CA GLY A 112 19.60 -3.62 11.30
C GLY A 112 20.76 -4.44 10.74
N SER A 113 20.91 -5.67 11.25
CA SER A 113 21.99 -6.60 10.88
C SER A 113 21.86 -7.18 9.48
N THR A 114 20.64 -7.22 8.92
CA THR A 114 20.36 -7.86 7.62
C THR A 114 19.79 -6.82 6.66
N ARG A 115 20.64 -5.98 6.05
CA ARG A 115 20.19 -4.96 5.07
C ARG A 115 20.07 -5.47 3.63
N LYS A 116 20.58 -6.67 3.40
CA LYS A 116 20.53 -7.39 2.13
C LYS A 116 19.90 -8.75 2.39
N PRO A 117 18.95 -9.22 1.56
CA PRO A 117 18.42 -10.57 1.70
C PRO A 117 19.55 -11.60 1.70
N THR A 118 19.51 -12.55 2.64
CA THR A 118 20.45 -13.68 2.63
C THR A 118 20.05 -14.66 1.52
N PRO A 119 20.96 -15.53 1.05
CA PRO A 119 20.61 -16.57 0.07
C PRO A 119 19.42 -17.43 0.50
N GLU A 120 19.31 -17.76 1.78
CA GLU A 120 18.24 -18.57 2.34
C GLU A 120 16.88 -17.85 2.25
N MET A 121 16.87 -16.53 2.40
CA MET A 121 15.66 -15.72 2.21
C MET A 121 15.18 -15.69 0.75
N LEU A 122 16.01 -16.10 -0.21
CA LEU A 122 15.73 -16.08 -1.65
C LEU A 122 15.46 -17.47 -2.25
N GLN A 123 15.48 -18.53 -1.44
CA GLN A 123 15.20 -19.91 -1.87
C GLN A 123 13.71 -20.20 -1.96
#